data_AF-A0A9N9PJE4-F1
#
_entry.id   AF-A0A9N9PJE4-F1
#
_cell.length_a   1.000
_cell.length_b   1.000
_cell.length_c   1.000
_cell.angle_alpha   90.00
_cell.angle_beta   90.00
_cell.angle_gamma   90.00
#
_symmetry.space_group_name_H-M   'P 1'
#
loop_
_entity.id
_entity.type
_entity.pdbx_description
1 polymer ?
#
loop_
_entity_poly.entity_id
_entity_poly.type
_entity_poly.pdbx_seq_one_letter_code
_entity_poly.pdbx_strand_id
1 'polypeptide(L)'
;VLWTFSIYLEAVAILPQLFMLSRTGEAETITTHYLFALGAYRTLYLLNWIWRFYTETHVDLIVWVAGIIQTALYSDFFYIYYT
;
A
#
# COMPACT_ATOMS: atom_id res chain seq x y z
N VAL A 1 18.63 9.29 -5.45
CA VAL A 1 18.27 9.76 -4.09
C VAL A 1 16.79 10.14 -4.00
N LEU A 2 16.32 11.17 -4.72
CA LEU A 2 14.91 11.60 -4.65
C LEU A 2 13.91 10.51 -5.03
N TRP A 3 14.20 9.74 -6.09
CA TRP A 3 13.36 8.60 -6.51
C TRP A 3 13.24 7.53 -5.42
N THR A 4 14.37 7.11 -4.83
CA THR A 4 14.38 6.15 -3.73
C THR A 4 13.62 6.68 -2.51
N PHE A 5 13.79 7.96 -2.19
CA PHE A 5 13.06 8.62 -1.11
C PHE A 5 11.55 8.60 -1.36
N SER A 6 11.08 8.91 -2.58
CA SER A 6 9.64 8.88 -2.89
C SER A 6 9.04 7.48 -2.72
N ILE A 7 9.78 6.42 -3.04
CA ILE A 7 9.32 5.03 -2.86
C ILE A 7 9.15 4.69 -1.37
N TYR A 8 10.12 5.06 -0.53
CA TYR A 8 10.00 4.84 0.91
C TYR A 8 8.91 5.70 1.55
N LEU A 9 8.78 6.95 1.11
CA LEU A 9 7.73 7.85 1.61
C LEU A 9 6.34 7.32 1.26
N GLU A 10 6.13 6.87 0.02
CA GLU A 10 4.84 6.29 -0.40
C GLU A 10 4.46 5.09 0.46
N ALA A 11 5.44 4.24 0.82
CA ALA A 11 5.19 3.04 1.60
C ALA A 11 4.59 3.33 2.99
N VAL A 12 4.91 4.49 3.60
CA VAL A 12 4.46 4.87 4.94
C VAL A 12 3.47 6.03 4.95
N ALA A 13 3.18 6.64 3.80
CA ALA A 13 2.34 7.83 3.69
C ALA A 13 0.90 7.64 4.22
N ILE A 14 0.41 6.41 4.26
CA ILE A 14 -0.95 6.08 4.72
C ILE A 14 -1.09 6.08 6.25
N LEU A 15 0.01 5.99 7.00
CA LEU A 15 -0.01 5.83 8.47
C LEU A 15 -0.82 6.90 9.22
N PRO A 16 -0.74 8.21 8.90
CA PRO A 16 -1.52 9.22 9.61
C PRO A 16 -3.04 9.03 9.43
N GLN A 17 -3.47 8.62 8.23
CA GLN A 17 -4.87 8.34 7.93
C GLN A 17 -5.36 7.10 8.69
N LEU A 18 -4.55 6.03 8.74
CA LEU A 18 -4.87 4.84 9.52
C LEU A 18 -4.97 5.14 11.01
N PHE A 19 -4.04 5.94 11.53
CA PHE A 19 -4.08 6.37 12.92
C PHE A 19 -5.34 7.17 13.24
N MET A 20 -5.73 8.10 12.36
CA MET A 20 -6.98 8.85 12.51
C MET A 20 -8.20 7.91 12.55
N LEU A 21 -8.31 6.97 11.61
CA LEU A 21 -9.43 6.02 11.53
C LEU A 21 -9.50 5.11 12.77
N SER A 22 -8.35 4.64 13.25
CA SER A 22 -8.27 3.83 14.48
C SER A 22 -8.74 4.59 15.74
N ARG A 23 -8.66 5.92 15.73
CA ARG A 23 -9.05 6.79 16.85
C ARG A 23 -10.51 7.20 16.80
N THR A 24 -11.05 7.44 15.61
CA THR A 24 -12.44 7.86 15.44
C THR A 24 -13.40 6.68 15.46
N GLY A 25 -12.96 5.47 15.09
CA GLY A 25 -13.81 4.28 15.02
C GLY A 25 -14.89 4.36 13.93
N GLU A 26 -14.88 5.42 13.13
CA GLU A 26 -15.83 5.66 12.05
C GLU A 26 -15.09 5.62 10.72
N ALA A 27 -15.22 4.51 10.01
CA ALA A 27 -14.92 4.44 8.59
C ALA A 27 -16.20 4.75 7.81
N GLU A 28 -16.39 6.01 7.42
CA GLU A 28 -17.48 6.36 6.51
C GLU A 28 -17.39 5.52 5.23
N THR A 29 -18.55 5.17 4.65
CA THR A 29 -18.64 4.31 3.45
C THR A 29 -17.82 4.86 2.27
N ILE A 30 -17.74 6.19 2.13
CA ILE A 30 -16.93 6.87 1.10
C ILE A 30 -15.43 6.60 1.31
N THR A 31 -14.95 6.74 2.54
CA THR A 31 -13.54 6.47 2.91
C THR A 31 -13.17 5.02 2.65
N THR A 32 -14.11 4.10 2.86
CA THR A 32 -13.92 2.66 2.60
C THR A 32 -13.69 2.37 1.11
N HIS A 33 -14.55 2.88 0.22
CA HIS A 33 -14.38 2.67 -1.22
C HIS A 33 -13.10 3.31 -1.76
N TYR A 34 -12.74 4.49 -1.23
CA TYR A 34 -11.48 5.14 -1.55
C TYR A 34 -10.27 4.25 -1.16
N LEU A 35 -10.24 3.75 0.08
CA LEU A 35 -9.15 2.90 0.55
C LEU A 35 -9.11 1.54 -0.14
N PHE A 36 -10.27 1.00 -0.54
CA PHE A 36 -10.31 -0.21 -1.37
C PHE A 36 -9.67 0.00 -2.74
N ALA A 37 -10.04 1.08 -3.45
CA ALA A 37 -9.40 1.42 -4.72
C ALA A 37 -7.90 1.66 -4.54
N LEU A 38 -7.52 2.24 -3.40
CA LEU A 38 -6.14 2.48 -3.02
C LEU A 38 -5.37 1.15 -2.78
N GLY A 39 -5.96 0.17 -2.08
CA GLY A 39 -5.35 -1.16 -1.94
C GLY A 39 -5.29 -1.94 -3.27
N ALA A 40 -6.31 -1.79 -4.11
CA ALA A 40 -6.40 -2.45 -5.41
C ALA A 40 -5.31 -1.99 -6.38
N TYR A 41 -5.04 -0.67 -6.48
CA TYR A 41 -3.94 -0.20 -7.35
C TYR A 41 -2.61 -0.80 -6.91
N ARG A 42 -2.36 -0.90 -5.60
CA ARG A 42 -1.08 -1.40 -5.09
C ARG A 42 -0.91 -2.89 -5.34
N THR A 43 -1.98 -3.65 -5.20
CA THR A 43 -2.01 -5.09 -5.54
C THR A 43 -1.73 -5.31 -7.02
N LEU A 44 -2.32 -4.50 -7.91
CA LEU A 44 -2.05 -4.56 -9.35
C LEU A 44 -0.58 -4.24 -9.67
N TYR A 45 0.04 -3.30 -8.95
CA TYR A 45 1.48 -3.01 -9.09
C TYR A 45 2.36 -4.19 -8.65
N LEU A 46 2.04 -4.86 -7.54
CA LEU A 46 2.74 -6.08 -7.13
C LEU A 46 2.62 -7.17 -8.19
N LEU A 47 1.43 -7.39 -8.75
CA LEU A 47 1.23 -8.33 -9.86
C LEU A 47 2.04 -7.93 -11.10
N ASN A 48 2.13 -6.64 -11.41
CA ASN A 48 2.97 -6.15 -12.49
C ASN A 48 4.45 -6.46 -12.25
N TRP A 49 4.97 -6.26 -11.03
CA TRP A 49 6.37 -6.58 -10.73
C TRP A 49 6.65 -8.08 -10.76
N ILE A 50 5.70 -8.90 -10.30
CA ILE A 50 5.78 -10.36 -10.46
C ILE A 50 5.86 -10.73 -11.93
N TRP A 51 4.99 -10.15 -12.78
CA TRP A 51 5.04 -10.36 -14.22
C TRP A 51 6.39 -9.97 -14.82
N ARG A 52 6.87 -8.76 -14.51
CA ARG A 52 8.17 -8.26 -14.98
C ARG A 52 9.34 -9.10 -14.47
N PHE A 53 9.26 -9.67 -13.28
CA PHE A 53 10.29 -10.59 -12.77
C PHE A 53 10.40 -11.87 -13.60
N TYR A 54 9.29 -12.36 -14.15
CA TYR A 54 9.31 -13.53 -15.04
C TYR A 54 9.70 -13.19 -16.48
N THR A 55 9.37 -11.99 -16.97
CA THR A 55 9.61 -11.61 -18.38
C THR A 55 10.87 -10.79 -18.62
N GLU A 56 11.39 -10.11 -17.60
CA GLU A 56 12.54 -9.20 -17.67
C GLU A 56 13.59 -9.61 -16.61
N THR A 57 14.88 -9.45 -16.91
CA THR A 57 15.98 -9.73 -15.96
C THR A 57 16.23 -8.62 -14.93
N HIS A 58 15.40 -7.57 -14.91
CA HIS A 58 15.59 -6.43 -14.04
C HIS A 58 14.78 -6.58 -12.75
N VAL A 59 15.48 -6.64 -11.61
CA VAL A 59 14.88 -6.75 -10.28
C VAL A 59 15.37 -5.60 -9.42
N ASP A 60 14.44 -4.76 -8.97
CA ASP A 60 14.76 -3.61 -8.12
C ASP A 60 14.25 -3.85 -6.69
N LEU A 61 15.14 -4.31 -5.81
CA LEU A 61 14.80 -4.78 -4.46
C LEU A 61 14.13 -3.69 -3.61
N ILE A 62 14.47 -2.42 -3.83
CA ILE A 62 13.88 -1.28 -3.12
C ILE A 62 12.36 -1.25 -3.33
N VAL A 63 11.95 -1.43 -4.59
CA VAL A 63 10.55 -1.37 -5.01
C VAL A 63 9.77 -2.54 -4.41
N TRP A 64 10.34 -3.75 -4.44
CA TRP A 64 9.75 -4.95 -3.84
C TRP A 64 9.55 -4.83 -2.33
N VAL A 65 10.60 -4.44 -1.59
CA VAL A 65 10.53 -4.32 -0.13
C VAL A 65 9.53 -3.23 0.28
N ALA A 66 9.61 -2.06 -0.37
CA ALA A 66 8.67 -0.96 -0.09
C ALA A 66 7.22 -1.33 -0.44
N GLY A 67 6.99 -2.05 -1.54
CA GLY A 67 5.67 -2.54 -1.91
C GLY A 67 5.10 -3.55 -0.92
N ILE A 68 5.91 -4.49 -0.43
CA ILE A 68 5.47 -5.45 0.60
C ILE A 68 5.07 -4.72 1.89
N ILE A 69 5.89 -3.77 2.35
CA ILE A 69 5.58 -2.96 3.55
C ILE A 69 4.27 -2.21 3.35
N GLN A 70 4.10 -1.54 2.22
CA GLN A 70 2.89 -0.76 1.94
C GLN A 70 1.64 -1.65 1.88
N THR A 71 1.72 -2.81 1.24
CA THR A 71 0.60 -3.77 1.18
C THR A 71 0.25 -4.35 2.54
N ALA A 72 1.25 -4.61 3.40
CA ALA A 72 1.03 -5.03 4.77
C ALA A 72 0.29 -3.95 5.59
N LEU A 73 0.67 -2.68 5.44
CA LEU A 73 -0.02 -1.55 6.09
C LEU A 73 -1.46 -1.38 5.60
N TYR A 74 -1.73 -1.58 4.31
CA TYR A 74 -3.10 -1.63 3.79
C TYR A 74 -3.89 -2.85 4.31
N SER A 75 -3.22 -3.94 4.70
CA SER A 75 -3.88 -5.11 5.28
C SER A 75 -4.37 -4.83 6.71
N ASP A 76 -3.62 -4.03 7.48
CA ASP A 76 -4.04 -3.56 8.81
C ASP A 76 -5.32 -2.69 8.74
N PHE A 77 -5.47 -1.91 7.67
CA PHE A 77 -6.73 -1.21 7.38
C PHE A 77 -7.91 -2.17 7.22
N PHE A 78 -7.75 -3.24 6.44
CA PHE A 78 -8.82 -4.23 6.29
C PHE A 78 -9.15 -4.91 7.61
N TYR A 79 -8.16 -5.16 8.48
CA TYR A 79 -8.40 -5.71 9.80
C TYR A 79 -9.25 -4.78 10.69
N ILE A 80 -8.93 -3.49 10.74
CA ILE A 80 -9.70 -2.47 11.49
C ILE A 80 -11.09 -2.26 10.87
N TYR A 81 -11.24 -2.44 9.56
CA TYR A 81 -12.55 -2.30 8.90
C TYR A 81 -13.52 -3.44 9.23
N TYR A 82 -13.02 -4.68 9.34
CA TYR A 82 -13.85 -5.85 9.62
C TYR A 82 -14.10 -6.08 11.13
N THR A 83 -13.30 -5.46 12.01
CA THR A 83 -13.35 -5.62 13.48
C THR A 83 -13.97 -4.41 14.14
#